data_AF-A0A359BMK7-F1
#
_entry.id   AF-A0A359BMK7-F1
#
_cell.length_a   1.000
_cell.length_b   1.000
_cell.length_c   1.000
_cell.angle_alpha   90.00
_cell.angle_beta   90.00
_cell.angle_gamma   90.00
#
_symmetry.space_group_name_H-M   'P 1'
#
loop_
_entity.id
_entity.type
_entity.pdbx_description
1 polymer ?
#
loop_
_entity_poly.entity_id
_entity_poly.type
_entity_poly.pdbx_seq_one_letter_code
_entity_poly.pdbx_strand_id
1 'polypeptide(L)'
;MKNLVSIFLILYIALFYAGDCFSAEKDIVLPIDRVFEGVCISNSGCEILSELTSNLNNAPILIEVFCDEKLNYDYTWEIANIYAYKFSKCLIDYGYNQNRIRYIGYGNLGLESSELQNVIKISIQKIEPLVINSTTD
;
A
#
# COMPACT_ATOMS: atom_id res chain seq x y z
N MET A 1 40.42 -6.60 -19.42
CA MET A 1 39.61 -5.90 -18.40
C MET A 1 38.12 -6.22 -18.57
N LYS A 2 37.67 -7.46 -18.31
CA LYS A 2 36.23 -7.84 -18.41
C LYS A 2 35.68 -8.60 -17.20
N ASN A 3 36.52 -8.93 -16.20
CA ASN A 3 36.11 -9.77 -15.07
C ASN A 3 35.99 -9.01 -13.72
N LEU A 4 36.35 -7.73 -13.67
CA LEU A 4 36.29 -6.92 -12.45
C LEU A 4 34.90 -6.29 -12.20
N VAL A 5 34.12 -6.06 -13.26
CA VAL A 5 32.77 -5.48 -13.16
C VAL A 5 31.77 -6.47 -12.57
N SER A 6 31.97 -7.78 -12.77
CA SER A 6 31.03 -8.82 -12.34
C SER A 6 31.07 -9.10 -10.84
N ILE A 7 32.26 -9.03 -10.22
CA ILE A 7 32.41 -9.32 -8.78
C ILE A 7 31.91 -8.15 -7.92
N PHE A 8 32.14 -6.91 -8.34
CA PHE A 8 31.62 -5.73 -7.63
C PHE A 8 30.09 -5.66 -7.65
N LEU A 9 29.45 -6.07 -8.74
CA LEU A 9 27.99 -6.11 -8.85
C LEU A 9 27.39 -7.21 -7.95
N ILE A 10 28.03 -8.39 -7.89
CA ILE A 10 27.61 -9.48 -7.01
C ILE A 10 27.84 -9.12 -5.54
N LEU A 11 28.92 -8.40 -5.21
CA LEU A 11 29.14 -7.87 -3.85
C LEU A 11 28.15 -6.76 -3.49
N TYR A 12 27.77 -5.87 -4.42
CA TYR A 12 26.75 -4.84 -4.17
C TYR A 12 25.38 -5.44 -3.89
N ILE A 13 24.97 -6.46 -4.67
CA ILE A 13 23.72 -7.19 -4.44
C ILE A 13 23.82 -7.99 -3.13
N ALA A 14 24.94 -8.68 -2.86
CA ALA A 14 25.10 -9.41 -1.61
C ALA A 14 25.16 -8.49 -0.38
N LEU A 15 25.68 -7.27 -0.48
CA LEU A 15 25.65 -6.28 0.61
C LEU A 15 24.26 -5.66 0.81
N PHE A 16 23.47 -5.51 -0.26
CA PHE A 16 22.04 -5.16 -0.16
C PHE A 16 21.20 -6.29 0.47
N TYR A 17 21.55 -7.56 0.21
CA TYR A 17 20.77 -8.72 0.68
C TYR A 17 21.30 -9.39 1.96
N ALA A 18 22.55 -9.16 2.35
CA ALA A 18 23.13 -9.63 3.62
C ALA A 18 23.16 -8.55 4.71
N GLY A 19 22.81 -7.30 4.35
CA GLY A 19 22.73 -6.15 5.25
C GLY A 19 21.36 -5.92 5.90
N ASP A 20 20.26 -6.30 5.26
CA ASP A 20 18.91 -6.01 5.78
C ASP A 20 18.30 -7.20 6.54
N CYS A 21 18.99 -7.54 7.63
CA CYS A 21 18.37 -8.07 8.83
C CYS A 21 17.40 -7.03 9.40
N PHE A 22 16.09 -7.30 9.35
CA PHE A 22 15.03 -6.67 10.15
C PHE A 22 14.81 -5.14 10.02
N SER A 23 13.53 -4.76 9.89
CA SER A 23 12.97 -3.42 10.14
C SER A 23 13.20 -2.33 9.08
N ALA A 24 12.51 -2.44 7.95
CA ALA A 24 11.88 -1.26 7.35
C ALA A 24 10.39 -1.54 7.22
N GLU A 25 9.62 -1.06 8.20
CA GLU A 25 8.17 -0.90 8.09
C GLU A 25 7.93 -0.07 6.83
N LYS A 26 7.45 -0.72 5.75
CA LYS A 26 7.16 -0.02 4.49
C LYS A 26 5.68 0.34 4.52
N ASP A 27 5.39 1.50 5.07
CA ASP A 27 4.04 2.08 5.03
C ASP A 27 3.81 2.70 3.65
N ILE A 28 2.87 2.15 2.88
CA ILE A 28 2.48 2.62 1.56
C ILE A 28 1.13 3.32 1.69
N VAL A 29 1.11 4.63 1.48
CA VAL A 29 -0.13 5.42 1.53
C VAL A 29 -0.64 5.69 0.12
N LEU A 30 -1.88 5.29 -0.16
CA LEU A 30 -2.53 5.42 -1.47
C LEU A 30 -3.78 6.29 -1.37
N PRO A 31 -4.01 7.25 -2.29
CA PRO A 31 -5.25 8.00 -2.34
C PRO A 31 -6.40 7.12 -2.84
N ILE A 32 -7.54 7.09 -2.13
CA ILE A 32 -8.75 6.35 -2.54
C ILE A 32 -9.14 6.68 -3.97
N ASP A 33 -9.21 7.96 -4.35
CA ASP A 33 -9.69 8.38 -5.67
C ASP A 33 -8.72 8.03 -6.81
N ARG A 34 -7.46 7.68 -6.49
CA ARG A 34 -6.52 7.16 -7.48
C ARG A 34 -6.67 5.66 -7.64
N VAL A 35 -6.92 4.94 -6.55
CA VAL A 35 -7.07 3.48 -6.57
C VAL A 35 -8.44 3.06 -7.12
N PHE A 36 -9.49 3.80 -6.79
CA PHE A 36 -10.88 3.45 -7.07
C PHE A 36 -11.61 4.52 -7.89
N GLU A 37 -12.50 4.06 -8.77
CA GLU A 37 -13.54 4.86 -9.42
C GLU A 37 -14.90 4.34 -8.95
N GLY A 38 -15.58 5.10 -8.09
CA GLY A 38 -16.66 4.55 -7.27
C GLY A 38 -16.13 3.42 -6.39
N VAL A 39 -16.73 2.23 -6.44
CA VAL A 39 -16.26 1.02 -5.73
C VAL A 39 -15.43 0.06 -6.58
N CYS A 40 -15.16 0.43 -7.83
CA CYS A 40 -14.39 -0.36 -8.77
C CYS A 40 -12.93 0.09 -8.77
N ILE A 41 -11.99 -0.83 -9.02
CA ILE A 41 -10.58 -0.45 -9.23
C ILE A 41 -10.49 0.39 -10.51
N SER A 42 -9.83 1.55 -10.42
CA SER A 42 -9.61 2.44 -11.56
C SER A 42 -8.49 1.90 -12.46
N ASN A 43 -8.33 2.47 -13.66
CA ASN A 43 -7.18 2.15 -14.51
C ASN A 43 -5.83 2.45 -13.82
N SER A 44 -5.74 3.56 -13.07
CA SER A 44 -4.53 3.87 -12.29
C SER A 44 -4.35 2.89 -11.13
N GLY A 45 -5.44 2.42 -10.53
CA GLY A 45 -5.43 1.36 -9.53
C GLY A 45 -4.86 0.04 -10.09
N CYS A 46 -5.21 -0.33 -11.32
CA CYS A 46 -4.64 -1.51 -12.00
C CYS A 46 -3.12 -1.40 -12.18
N GLU A 47 -2.62 -0.21 -12.57
CA GLU A 47 -1.17 0.04 -12.69
C GLU A 47 -0.47 -0.09 -11.33
N ILE A 48 -1.05 0.51 -10.28
CA ILE A 48 -0.54 0.41 -8.90
C ILE A 48 -0.47 -1.05 -8.45
N LEU A 49 -1.54 -1.83 -8.67
CA LEU A 49 -1.61 -3.24 -8.29
C LEU A 49 -0.54 -4.09 -9.00
N SER A 50 -0.31 -3.84 -10.29
CA SER A 50 0.74 -4.51 -11.06
C SER A 50 2.14 -4.22 -10.50
N GLU A 51 2.40 -2.95 -10.18
CA GLU A 51 3.68 -2.51 -9.60
C GLU A 51 3.89 -3.10 -8.20
N LEU A 52 2.87 -3.05 -7.34
CA LEU A 52 2.91 -3.62 -5.99
C LEU A 52 3.19 -5.12 -6.04
N THR A 53 2.46 -5.87 -6.86
CA THR A 53 2.64 -7.33 -6.94
C THR A 53 4.06 -7.72 -7.37
N SER A 54 4.69 -6.90 -8.21
CA SER A 54 6.07 -7.11 -8.68
C SER A 54 7.13 -6.81 -7.61
N ASN A 55 6.84 -5.91 -6.67
CA ASN A 55 7.80 -5.37 -5.70
C ASN A 55 7.65 -5.90 -4.27
N LEU A 56 6.50 -6.49 -3.93
CA LEU A 56 6.18 -6.88 -2.54
C LEU A 56 6.79 -8.23 -2.11
N ASN A 57 7.54 -8.93 -2.97
CA ASN A 57 8.34 -10.14 -2.66
C ASN A 57 7.61 -11.21 -1.80
N ASN A 58 6.28 -11.35 -1.93
CA ASN A 58 5.44 -12.23 -1.09
C ASN A 58 5.51 -11.98 0.44
N ALA A 59 5.93 -10.80 0.87
CA ALA A 59 5.88 -10.40 2.28
C ALA A 59 4.43 -10.45 2.85
N PRO A 60 4.24 -10.62 4.15
CA PRO A 60 2.92 -10.38 4.75
C PRO A 60 2.49 -8.92 4.52
N ILE A 61 1.25 -8.71 4.09
CA ILE A 61 0.68 -7.37 3.91
C ILE A 61 -0.57 -7.18 4.75
N LEU A 62 -0.76 -5.96 5.24
CA LEU A 62 -1.99 -5.48 5.84
C LEU A 62 -2.52 -4.32 5.00
N ILE A 63 -3.75 -4.45 4.51
CA ILE A 63 -4.46 -3.41 3.78
C ILE A 63 -5.41 -2.73 4.74
N GLU A 64 -5.24 -1.43 4.93
CA GLU A 64 -6.07 -0.61 5.82
C GLU A 64 -6.79 0.42 4.96
N VAL A 65 -8.10 0.55 5.13
CA VAL A 65 -8.87 1.56 4.37
C VAL A 65 -9.56 2.53 5.31
N PHE A 66 -9.35 3.82 5.06
CA PHE A 66 -9.92 4.94 5.80
C PHE A 66 -10.72 5.84 4.86
N CYS A 67 -11.95 6.15 5.25
CA CYS A 67 -12.90 6.96 4.48
C CYS A 67 -13.15 8.32 5.15
N ASP A 68 -13.76 9.24 4.39
CA ASP A 68 -13.96 10.64 4.79
C ASP A 68 -14.62 10.81 6.17
N GLU A 69 -13.99 11.62 7.02
CA GLU A 69 -14.41 11.92 8.39
C GLU A 69 -15.77 12.60 8.50
N LYS A 70 -16.26 13.24 7.44
CA LYS A 70 -17.50 14.02 7.45
C LYS A 70 -18.77 13.18 7.34
N LEU A 71 -18.66 11.86 7.11
CA LEU A 71 -19.81 10.96 6.90
C LEU A 71 -20.10 10.09 8.14
N ASN A 72 -21.28 9.48 8.19
CA ASN A 72 -21.67 8.57 9.29
C ASN A 72 -20.76 7.33 9.33
N TYR A 73 -20.35 6.93 10.54
CA TYR A 73 -19.41 5.81 10.75
C TYR A 73 -19.90 4.48 10.17
N ASP A 74 -21.16 4.09 10.38
CA ASP A 74 -21.66 2.80 9.90
C ASP A 74 -21.52 2.70 8.38
N TYR A 75 -21.89 3.79 7.69
CA TYR A 75 -21.75 3.90 6.25
C TYR A 75 -20.28 3.88 5.79
N THR A 76 -19.40 4.64 6.43
CA THR A 76 -17.99 4.69 6.04
C THR A 76 -17.27 3.39 6.34
N TRP A 77 -17.60 2.72 7.45
CA TRP A 77 -17.06 1.42 7.83
C TRP A 77 -17.43 0.35 6.81
N GLU A 78 -18.70 0.29 6.38
CA GLU A 78 -19.14 -0.65 5.33
C GLU A 78 -18.37 -0.43 4.02
N ILE A 79 -18.28 0.82 3.57
CA ILE A 79 -17.57 1.17 2.34
C ILE A 79 -16.08 0.88 2.43
N ALA A 80 -15.43 1.20 3.54
CA ALA A 80 -14.03 0.90 3.75
C ALA A 80 -13.76 -0.61 3.67
N ASN A 81 -14.64 -1.45 4.24
CA ASN A 81 -14.52 -2.90 4.13
C ASN A 81 -14.71 -3.40 2.69
N ILE A 82 -15.63 -2.80 1.93
CA ILE A 82 -15.80 -3.10 0.51
C ILE A 82 -14.52 -2.79 -0.26
N TYR A 83 -13.92 -1.61 -0.07
CA TYR A 83 -12.67 -1.23 -0.71
C TYR A 83 -11.52 -2.17 -0.34
N ALA A 84 -11.36 -2.47 0.95
CA ALA A 84 -10.31 -3.34 1.47
C ALA A 84 -10.42 -4.75 0.85
N TYR A 85 -11.64 -5.29 0.78
CA TYR A 85 -11.93 -6.55 0.12
C TYR A 85 -11.64 -6.50 -1.39
N LYS A 86 -12.10 -5.46 -2.09
CA LYS A 86 -11.88 -5.33 -3.54
C LYS A 86 -10.39 -5.24 -3.88
N PHE A 87 -9.63 -4.44 -3.13
CA PHE A 87 -8.19 -4.31 -3.33
C PHE A 87 -7.46 -5.63 -3.08
N SER A 88 -7.76 -6.31 -1.97
CA SER A 88 -7.17 -7.61 -1.65
C SER A 88 -7.49 -8.66 -2.72
N LYS A 89 -8.73 -8.70 -3.20
CA LYS A 89 -9.15 -9.60 -4.28
C LYS A 89 -8.37 -9.35 -5.56
N CYS A 90 -8.17 -8.09 -5.93
CA CYS A 90 -7.38 -7.76 -7.12
C CYS A 90 -5.90 -8.12 -6.94
N LEU A 91 -5.27 -7.91 -5.78
CA LEU A 91 -3.90 -8.41 -5.54
C LEU A 91 -3.80 -9.93 -5.73
N ILE A 92 -4.79 -10.68 -5.26
CA ILE A 92 -4.86 -12.14 -5.47
C ILE A 92 -4.97 -12.48 -6.96
N ASP A 93 -5.81 -11.76 -7.69
CA ASP A 93 -6.02 -11.96 -9.13
C ASP A 93 -4.76 -11.62 -9.95
N TYR A 94 -3.91 -10.71 -9.45
CA TYR A 94 -2.58 -10.41 -9.99
C TYR A 94 -1.50 -11.43 -9.58
N GLY A 95 -1.84 -12.43 -8.76
CA GLY A 95 -0.96 -13.54 -8.39
C GLY A 95 -0.35 -13.45 -6.99
N TYR A 96 -0.77 -12.49 -6.17
CA TYR A 96 -0.30 -12.41 -4.78
C TYR A 96 -0.89 -13.53 -3.93
N ASN A 97 -0.10 -14.06 -2.98
CA ASN A 97 -0.54 -15.16 -2.14
C ASN A 97 -1.61 -14.71 -1.14
N GLN A 98 -2.85 -15.18 -1.30
CA GLN A 98 -3.99 -14.84 -0.43
C GLN A 98 -3.70 -15.05 1.07
N ASN A 99 -2.89 -16.05 1.44
CA ASN A 99 -2.62 -16.37 2.84
C ASN A 99 -1.75 -15.30 3.53
N ARG A 100 -1.05 -14.49 2.74
CA ARG A 100 -0.19 -13.39 3.19
C ARG A 100 -0.93 -12.05 3.29
N ILE A 101 -2.20 -12.01 2.89
CA ILE A 101 -2.99 -10.79 2.89
C ILE A 101 -3.88 -10.76 4.13
N ARG A 102 -3.87 -9.62 4.82
CA ARG A 102 -4.89 -9.22 5.78
C ARG A 102 -5.46 -7.89 5.32
N TYR A 103 -6.73 -7.66 5.57
CA TYR A 103 -7.36 -6.39 5.22
C TYR A 103 -8.41 -6.00 6.26
N ILE A 104 -8.59 -4.69 6.44
CA ILE A 104 -9.56 -4.12 7.36
C ILE A 104 -10.03 -2.76 6.84
N GLY A 105 -11.34 -2.52 6.92
CA GLY A 105 -11.91 -1.19 6.75
C GLY A 105 -12.16 -0.54 8.10
N TYR A 106 -11.54 0.61 8.35
CA TYR A 106 -11.72 1.39 9.60
C TYR A 106 -12.82 2.45 9.49
N GLY A 107 -13.38 2.67 8.31
CA GLY A 107 -14.34 3.75 8.08
C GLY A 107 -13.67 5.10 8.31
N ASN A 108 -14.31 5.98 9.06
CA ASN A 108 -13.73 7.27 9.46
C ASN A 108 -13.16 7.28 10.88
N LEU A 109 -12.85 6.13 11.47
CA LEU A 109 -12.00 6.11 12.66
C LEU A 109 -10.63 6.64 12.24
N GLY A 110 -10.13 7.63 12.99
CA GLY A 110 -8.84 8.26 12.72
C GLY A 110 -7.70 7.23 12.62
N LEU A 111 -6.59 7.66 12.01
CA LEU A 111 -5.39 6.84 11.83
C LEU A 111 -4.75 6.48 13.18
N GLU A 112 -5.22 5.39 13.79
CA GLU A 112 -4.45 4.65 14.78
C GLU A 112 -3.70 3.54 14.02
N SER A 113 -2.48 3.87 13.55
CA SER A 113 -1.60 2.89 12.90
C SER A 113 -1.29 1.79 13.90
N SER A 114 -1.59 0.55 13.52
CA SER A 114 -1.20 -0.63 14.30
C SER A 114 0.33 -0.77 14.28
N GLU A 115 1.00 -0.94 15.42
CA GLU A 115 2.46 -1.12 15.50
C GLU A 115 2.89 -2.55 15.10
N LEU A 116 2.45 -3.03 13.94
CA LEU A 116 2.75 -4.37 13.46
C LEU A 116 4.12 -4.44 12.79
N GLN A 117 5.07 -5.06 13.49
CA GLN A 117 6.41 -5.33 12.96
C GLN A 117 6.37 -6.44 11.89
N ASN A 118 7.23 -6.31 10.87
CA ASN A 118 7.43 -7.29 9.78
C ASN A 118 6.21 -7.51 8.86
N VAL A 119 5.33 -6.52 8.77
CA VAL A 119 4.21 -6.48 7.82
C VAL A 119 4.33 -5.21 6.99
N ILE A 120 4.09 -5.31 5.69
CA ILE A 120 3.97 -4.12 4.82
C ILE A 120 2.54 -3.60 4.97
N LYS A 121 2.38 -2.34 5.37
CA LYS A 121 1.06 -1.71 5.46
C LYS A 121 0.76 -0.95 4.19
N ILE A 122 -0.45 -1.14 3.68
CA ILE A 122 -0.99 -0.41 2.55
C ILE A 122 -2.22 0.33 3.03
N SER A 123 -2.08 1.60 3.35
CA SER A 123 -3.14 2.46 3.85
C SER A 123 -3.77 3.19 2.67
N ILE A 124 -5.01 2.85 2.33
CA ILE A 124 -5.78 3.53 1.29
C ILE A 124 -6.70 4.53 1.97
N GLN A 125 -6.52 5.81 1.69
CA GLN A 125 -7.24 6.87 2.41
C GLN A 125 -7.61 8.03 1.51
N LYS A 126 -8.60 8.82 1.95
CA LYS A 126 -8.84 10.13 1.34
C LYS A 126 -7.66 11.04 1.69
N ILE A 127 -7.01 11.61 0.68
CA ILE A 127 -5.94 12.59 0.86
C ILE A 127 -6.50 13.92 0.39
N GLU A 128 -6.75 14.85 1.32
CA GLU A 128 -7.12 16.20 0.92
C GLU A 128 -5.96 16.82 0.13
N PRO A 129 -6.21 17.48 -1.02
CA PRO A 129 -5.17 18.17 -1.75
C PRO A 129 -4.56 19.24 -0.84
N LEU A 130 -3.23 19.25 -0.74
CA LEU A 130 -2.50 20.34 -0.12
C LEU A 130 -2.89 21.64 -0.84
N VAL A 131 -3.73 22.44 -0.21
CA VAL A 131 -3.97 23.82 -0.64
C VAL A 131 -2.69 24.59 -0.33
N ILE A 132 -1.78 24.64 -1.30
CA ILE A 132 -0.67 25.58 -1.25
C ILE A 132 -1.32 26.95 -1.43
N ASN A 133 -1.57 27.64 -0.32
CA ASN A 133 -1.82 29.06 -0.37
C ASN A 133 -0.55 29.68 -0.94
N SER A 134 -0.53 29.94 -2.24
CA SER A 134 0.39 30.92 -2.80
C SER A 134 -0.04 32.26 -2.20
N THR A 135 0.55 32.62 -1.06
CA THR A 135 0.56 34.01 -0.62
C THR A 135 1.40 34.76 -1.64
N THR A 136 0.75 35.21 -2.70
CA THR A 136 1.18 36.43 -3.38
C THR A 136 0.72 37.58 -2.50
N ASP A 137 1.64 38.08 -1.69
CA ASP A 137 1.79 39.50 -1.35
C ASP A 137 3.29 39.80 -1.30
#